data_AF-A0A7S1RHJ8-F1
#
_entry.id   AF-A0A7S1RHJ8-F1
#
_cell.length_a   1.000
_cell.length_b   1.000
_cell.length_c   1.000
_cell.angle_alpha   90.00
_cell.angle_beta   90.00
_cell.angle_gamma   90.00
#
_symmetry.space_group_name_H-M   'P 1'
#
loop_
_entity.id
_entity.type
_entity.pdbx_description
1 polymer ?
#
loop_
_entity_poly.entity_id
_entity_poly.type
_entity_poly.pdbx_seq_one_letter_code
_entity_poly.pdbx_strand_id
1 'polypeptide(L)'
;EHLPWGVLVLMGGGFAIAAGFQESNLTRFIGEKLAAGASMDKFALNYLIVFIICFLTEVTSNTATANIMLPILASVATSTLTHPLALMLPATVACSFAFMLPAATPPNSVVFATKRLTIKDFLKAG
;
A
#
# COMPACT_ATOMS: atom_id res chain seq x y z
N GLU A 1 -5.58 -3.27 -31.70
CA GLU A 1 -5.56 -2.79 -30.31
C GLU A 1 -4.12 -2.64 -29.85
N HIS A 2 -3.76 -1.52 -29.25
CA HIS A 2 -2.41 -1.31 -28.74
C HIS A 2 -2.30 -1.93 -27.35
N LEU A 3 -1.39 -2.90 -27.16
CA LEU A 3 -1.09 -3.42 -25.83
C LEU A 3 -0.62 -2.26 -24.92
N PRO A 4 -1.14 -2.14 -23.69
CA PRO A 4 -0.78 -1.08 -22.77
C PRO A 4 0.57 -1.39 -22.11
N TRP A 5 1.66 -1.22 -22.86
CA TRP A 5 3.04 -1.52 -22.44
C TRP A 5 3.42 -0.90 -21.09
N GLY A 6 2.91 0.30 -20.79
CA GLY A 6 3.16 0.96 -19.50
C GLY A 6 2.64 0.16 -18.30
N VAL A 7 1.47 -0.51 -18.43
CA VAL A 7 0.89 -1.33 -17.35
C VAL A 7 1.71 -2.60 -17.14
N LEU A 8 2.18 -3.22 -18.24
CA LEU A 8 3.05 -4.40 -18.18
C LEU A 8 4.37 -4.09 -17.48
N VAL A 9 5.02 -2.97 -17.82
CA VAL A 9 6.27 -2.54 -17.18
C VAL A 9 6.03 -2.17 -15.71
N LEU A 10 4.90 -1.55 -15.38
CA LEU A 10 4.54 -1.23 -13.99
C LEU A 10 4.34 -2.49 -13.13
N MET A 11 3.61 -3.49 -13.65
CA MET A 11 3.43 -4.77 -12.96
C MET A 11 4.76 -5.52 -12.81
N GLY A 12 5.56 -5.60 -13.88
CA GLY A 12 6.89 -6.21 -13.85
C GLY A 12 7.84 -5.52 -12.88
N GLY A 13 7.85 -4.19 -12.83
CA GLY A 13 8.61 -3.39 -11.86
C GLY A 13 8.14 -3.65 -10.42
N GLY A 14 6.84 -3.78 -10.20
CA GLY A 14 6.28 -4.16 -8.89
C GLY A 14 6.79 -5.52 -8.42
N PHE A 15 6.79 -6.52 -9.31
CA PHE A 15 7.34 -7.86 -8.99
C PHE A 15 8.86 -7.84 -8.77
N ALA A 16 9.60 -7.04 -9.53
CA ALA A 16 11.04 -6.87 -9.35
C ALA A 16 11.38 -6.21 -8.00
N ILE A 17 10.63 -5.18 -7.59
CA ILE A 17 10.79 -4.55 -6.26
C ILE A 17 10.43 -5.55 -5.16
N ALA A 18 9.33 -6.30 -5.31
CA ALA A 18 8.97 -7.34 -4.35
C ALA A 18 10.07 -8.41 -4.22
N ALA A 19 10.65 -8.86 -5.34
CA ALA A 19 11.79 -9.78 -5.33
C ALA A 19 13.02 -9.17 -4.65
N GLY A 20 13.34 -7.90 -4.94
CA GLY A 20 14.43 -7.17 -4.29
C GLY A 20 14.22 -7.02 -2.77
N PHE A 21 12.98 -6.91 -2.30
CA PHE A 21 12.65 -6.85 -0.88
C PHE A 21 12.79 -8.21 -0.17
N GLN A 22 12.64 -9.31 -0.91
CA GLN A 22 12.93 -10.65 -0.41
C GLN A 22 14.45 -10.89 -0.35
N GLU A 23 15.18 -10.56 -1.42
CA GLU A 23 16.65 -10.74 -1.47
C GLU A 23 17.40 -9.84 -0.47
N SER A 24 16.97 -8.58 -0.31
CA SER A 24 17.56 -7.64 0.65
C SER A 24 17.26 -7.98 2.12
N ASN A 25 16.45 -9.01 2.39
CA ASN A 25 15.93 -9.33 3.72
C ASN A 25 15.12 -8.20 4.38
N LEU A 26 14.76 -7.15 3.65
CA LEU A 26 13.96 -6.04 4.19
C LEU A 26 12.58 -6.53 4.65
N THR A 27 11.99 -7.47 3.90
CA THR A 27 10.72 -8.12 4.29
C THR A 27 10.85 -8.82 5.64
N ARG A 28 11.97 -9.53 5.86
CA ARG A 28 12.26 -10.21 7.13
C ARG A 28 12.50 -9.20 8.25
N PHE A 29 13.27 -8.14 8.01
CA PHE A 29 13.51 -7.07 8.99
C PHE A 29 12.22 -6.38 9.43
N ILE A 30 11.34 -6.02 8.49
CA ILE A 30 10.03 -5.42 8.78
C ILE A 30 9.15 -6.43 9.52
N GLY A 31 9.15 -7.70 9.10
CA GLY A 31 8.44 -8.78 9.77
C GLY A 31 8.92 -9.02 11.20
N GLU A 32 10.22 -8.97 11.46
CA GLU A 32 10.81 -9.07 12.80
C GLU A 32 10.48 -7.85 13.67
N LYS A 33 10.43 -6.64 13.10
CA LYS A 33 9.98 -5.43 13.81
C LYS A 33 8.49 -5.45 14.15
N LEU A 34 7.65 -5.95 13.24
CA LEU A 34 6.22 -6.17 13.48
C LEU A 34 5.99 -7.31 14.47
N ALA A 35 6.78 -8.39 14.40
CA ALA A 35 6.75 -9.51 15.34
C ALA A 35 7.32 -9.14 16.72
N ALA A 36 8.23 -8.17 16.83
CA ALA A 36 8.61 -7.58 18.12
C ALA A 36 7.42 -6.82 18.75
N GLY A 37 6.47 -6.38 17.92
CA GLY A 37 5.15 -5.92 18.33
C GLY A 37 4.12 -7.03 18.51
N ALA A 38 4.46 -8.33 18.47
CA ALA A 38 3.51 -9.44 18.62
C ALA A 38 2.89 -9.57 20.02
N SER A 39 3.34 -8.75 20.98
CA SER A 39 2.62 -8.49 22.22
C SER A 39 1.38 -7.59 22.03
N MET A 40 1.24 -6.92 20.88
CA MET A 40 0.04 -6.16 20.51
C MET A 40 -1.07 -7.09 20.04
N ASP A 41 -2.29 -6.68 20.35
CA ASP A 41 -3.49 -7.34 19.86
C ASP A 41 -3.53 -7.37 18.32
N LYS A 42 -4.08 -8.45 17.74
CA LYS A 42 -4.12 -8.68 16.30
C LYS A 42 -4.89 -7.57 15.57
N PHE A 43 -5.92 -6.99 16.20
CA PHE A 43 -6.61 -5.83 15.64
C PHE A 43 -5.74 -4.59 15.61
N ALA A 44 -4.94 -4.35 16.65
CA ALA A 44 -4.05 -3.20 16.71
C ALA A 44 -2.94 -3.27 15.65
N LEU A 45 -2.38 -4.47 15.41
CA LEU A 45 -1.42 -4.71 14.33
C LEU A 45 -2.05 -4.41 12.96
N ASN A 46 -3.23 -4.96 12.70
CA ASN A 46 -3.93 -4.75 11.44
C ASN A 46 -4.29 -3.27 11.21
N TYR A 47 -4.75 -2.59 12.27
CA TYR A 47 -5.04 -1.16 12.22
C TYR A 47 -3.80 -0.33 11.87
N LEU A 48 -2.65 -0.62 12.49
CA LEU A 48 -1.39 0.07 12.19
C LEU A 48 -0.97 -0.13 10.73
N ILE A 49 -1.08 -1.36 10.23
CA ILE A 49 -0.77 -1.69 8.84
C ILE A 49 -1.66 -0.88 7.87
N VAL A 50 -2.98 -0.92 8.10
CA VAL A 50 -3.95 -0.17 7.29
C VAL A 50 -3.65 1.32 7.33
N PHE A 51 -3.38 1.86 8.51
CA PHE A 51 -3.04 3.27 8.71
C PHE A 51 -1.82 3.67 7.88
N ILE A 52 -0.71 2.90 7.96
CA ILE A 52 0.50 3.16 7.18
C ILE A 52 0.21 3.13 5.68
N ILE A 53 -0.57 2.14 5.21
CA ILE A 53 -0.89 1.98 3.79
C ILE A 53 -1.74 3.14 3.27
N CYS A 54 -2.69 3.66 4.04
CA CYS A 54 -3.49 4.83 3.65
C CYS A 54 -2.58 6.03 3.34
N PHE A 55 -1.59 6.33 4.17
CA PHE A 55 -0.66 7.43 3.88
C PHE A 55 0.29 7.11 2.72
N LEU A 56 0.73 5.87 2.61
CA LEU A 56 1.67 5.47 1.56
C LEU A 56 1.04 5.55 0.16
N THR A 57 -0.25 5.21 0.06
CA THR A 57 -1.00 5.23 -1.21
C THR A 57 -1.33 6.65 -1.70
N GLU A 58 -1.13 7.68 -0.88
CA GLU A 58 -1.26 9.08 -1.32
C GLU A 58 -0.09 9.54 -2.18
N VAL A 59 1.09 8.94 -1.98
CA VAL A 59 2.34 9.31 -2.66
C VAL A 59 2.66 8.32 -3.80
N THR A 60 2.07 7.13 -3.75
CA THR A 60 2.38 6.01 -4.65
C THR A 60 1.11 5.48 -5.32
N SER A 61 1.18 5.00 -6.56
CA SER A 61 0.04 4.35 -7.22
C SER A 61 -0.50 3.17 -6.40
N ASN A 62 -1.83 3.12 -6.21
CA ASN A 62 -2.53 2.06 -5.46
C ASN A 62 -2.07 0.64 -5.85
N THR A 63 -1.91 0.37 -7.15
CA THR A 63 -1.46 -0.93 -7.67
C THR A 63 0.00 -1.21 -7.32
N ALA A 64 0.87 -0.19 -7.39
CA ALA A 64 2.27 -0.34 -7.02
C ALA A 64 2.40 -0.59 -5.51
N THR A 65 1.65 0.14 -4.67
CA THR A 65 1.60 -0.06 -3.22
C THR A 65 1.13 -1.48 -2.89
N ALA A 66 0.07 -1.97 -3.52
CA ALA A 66 -0.43 -3.34 -3.32
C ALA A 66 0.59 -4.40 -3.72
N ASN A 67 1.25 -4.26 -4.87
CA ASN A 67 2.25 -5.22 -5.34
C ASN A 67 3.45 -5.32 -4.39
N ILE A 68 3.82 -4.23 -3.73
CA ILE A 68 4.93 -4.21 -2.76
C ILE A 68 4.46 -4.76 -1.40
N MET A 69 3.30 -4.33 -0.90
CA MET A 69 2.86 -4.61 0.46
C MET A 69 2.28 -6.01 0.65
N LEU A 70 1.53 -6.53 -0.31
CA LEU A 70 0.85 -7.82 -0.14
C LEU A 70 1.80 -9.02 0.09
N PRO A 71 2.94 -9.15 -0.62
CA PRO A 71 3.92 -10.20 -0.32
C PRO A 71 4.54 -10.06 1.08
N ILE A 72 4.78 -8.84 1.54
CA ILE A 72 5.32 -8.56 2.87
C ILE A 72 4.30 -8.99 3.92
N LEU A 73 3.03 -8.60 3.76
CA LEU A 73 1.96 -8.96 4.68
C LEU A 73 1.69 -10.47 4.72
N ALA A 74 1.84 -11.18 3.59
CA ALA A 74 1.78 -12.62 3.56
C ALA A 74 2.89 -13.25 4.43
N SER A 75 4.13 -12.74 4.33
CA SER A 75 5.24 -13.19 5.18
C SER A 75 4.99 -12.89 6.67
N VAL A 76 4.51 -11.68 6.99
CA VAL A 76 4.16 -11.30 8.38
C VAL A 76 3.07 -12.20 8.95
N ALA A 77 2.05 -12.53 8.15
CA ALA A 77 0.98 -13.43 8.57
C ALA A 77 1.50 -14.83 8.93
N THR A 78 2.43 -15.37 8.13
CA THR A 78 3.07 -16.66 8.44
C THR A 78 3.89 -16.62 9.74
N SER A 79 4.62 -15.53 9.99
CA SER A 79 5.41 -15.35 11.21
C SER A 79 4.56 -15.16 12.47
N THR A 80 3.39 -14.55 12.33
CA THR A 80 2.45 -14.28 13.45
C THR A 80 1.37 -15.36 13.62
N LEU A 81 1.49 -16.48 12.91
CA LEU A 81 0.51 -17.59 12.92
C LEU A 81 -0.94 -17.11 12.70
N THR A 82 -1.11 -16.10 11.85
CA THR A 82 -2.41 -15.49 11.53
C THR A 82 -2.76 -15.78 10.08
N HIS A 83 -4.05 -15.91 9.77
CA HIS A 83 -4.48 -16.18 8.40
C HIS A 83 -4.10 -14.99 7.48
N PRO A 84 -3.36 -15.21 6.36
CA PRO A 84 -2.88 -14.12 5.49
C PRO A 84 -3.96 -13.15 5.01
N LEU A 85 -5.13 -13.67 4.64
CA LEU A 85 -6.28 -12.84 4.25
C LEU A 85 -6.69 -11.81 5.31
N ALA A 86 -6.48 -12.08 6.60
CA ALA A 86 -6.88 -11.15 7.66
C ALA A 86 -6.07 -9.85 7.63
N LEU A 87 -4.83 -9.87 7.11
CA LEU A 87 -3.98 -8.69 6.94
C LEU A 87 -4.04 -8.15 5.50
N MET A 88 -4.01 -9.05 4.51
CA MET A 88 -3.93 -8.68 3.10
C MET A 88 -5.22 -8.02 2.58
N LEU A 89 -6.39 -8.49 3.00
CA LEU A 89 -7.67 -8.00 2.52
C LEU A 89 -7.95 -6.55 2.95
N PRO A 90 -7.85 -6.18 4.24
CA PRO A 90 -7.99 -4.79 4.67
C PRO A 90 -6.88 -3.89 4.10
N ALA A 91 -5.64 -4.38 3.99
CA ALA A 91 -4.56 -3.66 3.33
C ALA A 91 -4.86 -3.35 1.84
N THR A 92 -5.43 -4.31 1.11
CA THR A 92 -5.81 -4.10 -0.30
C THR A 92 -6.87 -3.02 -0.44
N VAL A 93 -7.86 -3.02 0.47
CA VAL A 93 -8.89 -1.98 0.51
C VAL A 93 -8.28 -0.63 0.86
N ALA A 94 -7.36 -0.59 1.83
CA ALA A 94 -6.64 0.62 2.24
C ALA A 94 -5.81 1.24 1.10
N CYS A 95 -5.18 0.42 0.24
CA CYS A 95 -4.52 0.92 -0.97
C CYS A 95 -5.48 1.68 -1.90
N SER A 96 -6.79 1.55 -1.77
CA SER A 96 -7.75 2.30 -2.58
C SER A 96 -8.17 3.63 -1.95
N PHE A 97 -7.78 3.91 -0.69
CA PHE A 97 -8.13 5.12 0.05
C PHE A 97 -7.11 6.24 -0.19
N ALA A 98 -7.06 6.69 -1.43
CA ALA A 98 -6.16 7.74 -1.92
C ALA A 98 -6.93 9.05 -2.15
N PHE A 99 -7.21 9.80 -1.08
CA PHE A 99 -8.13 10.94 -1.03
C PHE A 99 -7.47 12.27 -0.63
N MET A 100 -6.31 12.24 0.03
CA MET A 100 -5.66 13.41 0.64
C MET A 100 -4.85 14.25 -0.35
N LEU A 101 -4.30 13.64 -1.41
CA LEU A 101 -3.45 14.34 -2.39
C LEU A 101 -4.02 14.29 -3.82
N PRO A 102 -3.89 15.40 -4.58
CA PRO A 102 -4.30 15.45 -5.99
C PRO A 102 -3.56 14.46 -6.88
N ALA A 103 -2.29 14.19 -6.57
CA ALA A 103 -1.41 13.33 -7.36
C ALA A 103 -1.69 11.82 -7.16
N ALA A 104 -2.45 11.46 -6.12
CA ALA A 104 -2.61 10.07 -5.70
C ALA A 104 -3.39 9.23 -6.72
N THR A 105 -4.41 9.81 -7.35
CA THR A 105 -5.22 9.11 -8.37
C THR A 105 -5.64 10.03 -9.53
N PRO A 106 -5.86 9.47 -10.75
CA PRO A 106 -6.31 10.26 -11.90
C PRO A 106 -7.59 11.08 -11.65
N PRO A 107 -8.64 10.56 -10.96
CA PRO A 107 -9.82 11.36 -10.61
C PRO A 107 -9.49 12.60 -9.79
N ASN A 108 -8.64 12.50 -8.76
CA ASN A 108 -8.23 13.64 -7.93
C ASN A 108 -7.51 14.71 -8.78
N SER A 109 -6.62 14.27 -9.68
CA SER A 109 -5.89 15.15 -10.59
C SER A 109 -6.80 15.88 -11.58
N VAL A 110 -7.83 15.21 -12.12
CA VAL A 110 -8.80 15.81 -13.05
C VAL A 110 -9.58 16.94 -12.37
N VAL A 111 -10.04 16.72 -11.12
CA VAL A 111 -10.77 17.76 -10.39
C VAL A 111 -9.84 18.90 -9.97
N PHE A 112 -8.61 18.60 -9.53
CA PHE A 112 -7.63 19.63 -9.19
C PHE A 112 -7.27 20.52 -10.38
N ALA A 113 -7.23 19.98 -11.60
CA ALA A 113 -6.98 20.74 -12.83
C ALA A 113 -8.04 21.82 -13.13
N THR A 114 -9.23 21.74 -12.54
CA THR A 114 -10.27 22.79 -12.65
C THR A 114 -9.90 24.10 -11.95
N LYS A 115 -8.82 24.10 -11.12
CA LYS A 115 -8.37 25.23 -10.29
C LYS A 115 -9.40 25.75 -9.29
N ARG A 116 -10.47 25.00 -9.02
CA ARG A 116 -11.50 25.35 -8.03
C ARG A 116 -11.21 24.84 -6.62
N LEU A 117 -10.29 23.89 -6.49
CA LEU A 117 -9.93 23.24 -5.23
C LEU A 117 -8.44 23.42 -4.95
N THR A 118 -8.10 23.61 -3.68
CA THR A 118 -6.73 23.70 -3.19
C THR A 118 -6.32 22.39 -2.53
N ILE A 119 -5.01 22.16 -2.37
CA ILE A 119 -4.48 20.96 -1.68
C ILE A 119 -5.06 20.83 -0.25
N LYS A 120 -5.36 21.96 0.42
CA LYS A 120 -5.98 21.97 1.75
C LYS A 120 -7.39 21.40 1.76
N ASP A 121 -8.14 21.53 0.66
CA ASP A 121 -9.50 20.99 0.56
C ASP A 121 -9.47 19.46 0.45
N PHE A 122 -8.48 18.92 -0.26
CA PHE A 122 -8.22 17.47 -0.33
C PHE A 122 -7.78 16.91 1.03
N LEU A 123 -6.79 17.53 1.67
CA LEU A 123 -6.28 17.12 2.99
C LEU A 123 -7.32 17.17 4.11
N LYS A 124 -8.36 18.01 3.97
CA LYS A 124 -9.43 18.12 4.97
C LYS A 124 -10.54 17.08 4.75
N ALA A 125 -10.70 16.63 3.51
CA ALA A 125 -11.74 15.68 3.13
C ALA A 125 -11.28 14.22 3.22
N GLY A 126 -9.99 13.96 2.98
CA GLY A 126 -9.33 12.67 3.22
C GLY A 126 -8.85 12.53 4.65
#